data_AF-A0A067R346-F1
#
_entry.id   AF-A0A067R346-F1
#
_cell.length_a   1.000
_cell.length_b   1.000
_cell.length_c   1.000
_cell.angle_alpha   90.00
_cell.angle_beta   90.00
_cell.angle_gamma   90.00
#
_symmetry.space_group_name_H-M   'P 1'
#
loop_
_entity.id
_entity.type
_entity.pdbx_description
1 polymer ?
#
loop_
_entity_poly.entity_id
_entity_poly.type
_entity_poly.pdbx_seq_one_letter_code
_entity_poly.pdbx_strand_id
1 'polypeptide(L)'
;MLLLFTLLLTCILLTCSHGFNLDINHPIVYEDPLKGVGRRGSYFGFSVLLHSGPKPWIQIGAPRGNDTKLYPGVIEPGVVFRCPIAESCYALKFDTSENKKEYGKGKLKYREQKNAAWIGGAMDIQEEQGNIVVCGHRWRNTYERNTVDFMLGVCYCSKIEQNGTTAKGTYKLLPLLNSDKYTTSVNRQHIPNYAVGQAGISVHIPPPEVCKCEIHMFLIMDNMWQKLE
;
A
#
# COMPACT_ATOMS: atom_id res chain seq x y z
N MET A 1 -8.70 -49.93 -13.39
CA MET A 1 -8.79 -49.33 -14.75
C MET A 1 -9.32 -47.90 -14.70
N LEU A 2 -10.51 -47.66 -14.14
CA LEU A 2 -11.11 -46.30 -14.03
C LEU A 2 -10.26 -45.30 -13.23
N LEU A 3 -9.62 -45.78 -12.15
CA LEU A 3 -8.74 -44.99 -11.26
C LEU A 3 -7.42 -44.60 -11.95
N LEU A 4 -6.92 -45.45 -12.85
CA LEU A 4 -5.72 -45.17 -13.63
C LEU A 4 -6.01 -44.15 -14.74
N PHE A 5 -7.20 -44.25 -15.35
CA PHE A 5 -7.64 -43.33 -16.40
C PHE A 5 -7.90 -41.92 -15.86
N THR A 6 -8.52 -41.82 -14.67
CA THR A 6 -8.73 -40.55 -13.97
C THR A 6 -7.42 -39.92 -13.51
N LEU A 7 -6.45 -40.71 -13.03
CA LEU A 7 -5.11 -40.23 -12.68
C LEU A 7 -4.34 -39.73 -13.92
N LEU A 8 -4.45 -40.45 -15.05
CA LEU A 8 -3.82 -40.05 -16.30
C LEU A 8 -4.42 -38.75 -16.86
N LEU A 9 -5.76 -38.64 -16.84
CA LEU A 9 -6.48 -37.46 -17.33
C LEU A 9 -6.17 -36.23 -16.46
N THR A 10 -6.09 -36.39 -15.14
CA THR A 10 -5.70 -35.32 -14.22
C THR A 10 -4.24 -34.90 -14.43
N CYS A 11 -3.30 -35.83 -14.62
CA CYS A 11 -1.93 -35.49 -15.00
C CYS A 11 -1.84 -34.70 -16.30
N ILE A 12 -2.58 -35.10 -17.35
CA ILE A 12 -2.59 -34.40 -18.65
C ILE A 12 -3.15 -32.97 -18.47
N LEU A 13 -4.29 -32.83 -17.80
CA LEU A 13 -4.93 -31.53 -17.55
C LEU A 13 -4.04 -30.60 -16.70
N LEU A 14 -3.30 -31.15 -15.73
CA LEU A 14 -2.35 -30.38 -14.93
C LEU A 14 -1.14 -29.92 -15.77
N THR A 15 -0.62 -30.75 -16.66
CA THR A 15 0.51 -30.38 -17.55
C THR A 15 0.14 -29.35 -18.63
N CYS A 16 -1.11 -29.36 -19.09
CA CYS A 16 -1.60 -28.46 -20.14
C CYS A 16 -1.98 -27.05 -19.64
N SER A 17 -1.83 -26.77 -18.35
CA SER A 17 -2.17 -25.46 -17.75
C SER A 17 -0.99 -24.49 -17.66
N HIS A 18 0.02 -24.66 -18.53
CA HIS A 18 1.03 -23.62 -18.71
C HIS A 18 0.40 -22.42 -19.43
N GLY A 19 0.75 -21.20 -19.03
CA GLY A 19 0.37 -20.01 -19.78
C GLY A 19 0.85 -20.15 -21.22
N PHE A 20 -0.05 -20.45 -22.15
CA PHE A 20 0.30 -20.90 -23.49
C PHE A 20 0.91 -19.79 -24.37
N ASN A 21 0.78 -18.54 -23.93
CA ASN A 21 1.18 -17.34 -24.67
C ASN A 21 2.07 -16.36 -23.85
N LEU A 22 2.67 -16.80 -22.74
CA LEU A 22 3.65 -16.01 -22.00
C LEU A 22 5.07 -16.42 -22.41
N ASP A 23 5.89 -15.46 -22.83
CA ASP A 23 7.31 -15.70 -23.11
C ASP A 23 8.10 -15.79 -21.79
N ILE A 24 8.56 -17.00 -21.47
CA ILE A 24 9.37 -17.29 -20.29
C ILE A 24 10.88 -17.23 -20.57
N ASN A 25 11.30 -17.12 -21.84
CA ASN A 25 12.71 -17.15 -22.24
C ASN A 25 13.36 -15.75 -22.18
N HIS A 26 12.56 -14.69 -22.37
CA HIS A 26 13.04 -13.31 -22.39
C HIS A 26 12.33 -12.40 -21.36
N PRO A 27 12.35 -12.73 -20.05
CA PRO A 27 11.73 -11.89 -19.04
C PRO A 27 12.54 -10.60 -18.80
N ILE A 28 11.85 -9.50 -18.53
CA ILE A 28 12.45 -8.30 -17.94
C ILE A 28 12.43 -8.48 -16.41
N VAL A 29 13.60 -8.53 -15.79
CA VAL A 29 13.74 -8.74 -14.34
C VAL A 29 14.16 -7.45 -13.66
N TYR A 30 13.33 -6.98 -12.72
CA TYR A 30 13.64 -5.86 -11.84
C TYR A 30 14.16 -6.37 -10.50
N GLU A 31 15.38 -6.00 -10.16
CA GLU A 31 15.97 -6.32 -8.86
C GLU A 31 15.69 -5.23 -7.83
N ASP A 32 15.60 -5.63 -6.56
CA ASP A 32 15.40 -4.72 -5.42
C ASP A 32 16.55 -3.70 -5.32
N PRO A 33 16.30 -2.40 -5.58
CA PRO A 33 17.34 -1.37 -5.54
C PRO A 33 17.91 -1.13 -4.14
N LEU A 34 17.24 -1.60 -3.09
CA LEU A 34 17.65 -1.45 -1.68
C LEU A 34 18.35 -2.69 -1.13
N LYS A 35 18.50 -3.74 -1.95
CA LYS A 35 19.17 -4.98 -1.56
C LYS A 35 20.59 -4.66 -1.07
N GLY A 36 20.95 -5.22 0.07
CA GLY A 36 22.28 -5.06 0.65
C GLY A 36 22.63 -6.24 1.55
N VAL A 37 23.92 -6.55 1.63
CA VAL A 37 24.44 -7.63 2.48
C VAL A 37 24.08 -7.35 3.94
N GLY A 38 23.49 -8.33 4.63
CA GLY A 38 23.10 -8.20 6.04
C GLY A 38 21.85 -7.35 6.30
N ARG A 39 21.17 -6.86 5.27
CA ARG A 39 19.88 -6.15 5.41
C ARG A 39 18.71 -7.13 5.33
N ARG A 40 17.68 -6.90 6.14
CA ARG A 40 16.39 -7.58 5.97
C ARG A 40 15.83 -7.19 4.60
N GLY A 41 15.14 -8.12 3.92
CA GLY A 41 14.52 -7.84 2.62
C GLY A 41 13.51 -6.70 2.71
N SER A 42 13.54 -5.80 1.72
CA SER A 42 12.62 -4.66 1.61
C SER A 42 11.18 -5.05 1.23
N TYR A 43 11.02 -6.31 0.79
CA TYR A 43 9.81 -6.85 0.16
C TYR A 43 9.47 -6.13 -1.15
N PHE A 44 10.48 -5.71 -1.91
CA PHE A 44 10.31 -5.24 -3.28
C PHE A 44 9.53 -6.27 -4.12
N GLY A 45 8.41 -5.83 -4.70
CA GLY A 45 7.49 -6.71 -5.43
C GLY A 45 6.27 -7.14 -4.62
N PHE A 46 6.11 -6.68 -3.37
CA PHE A 46 4.96 -7.02 -2.53
C PHE A 46 3.62 -6.59 -3.17
N SER A 47 3.60 -5.43 -3.80
CA SER A 47 2.48 -4.95 -4.62
C SER A 47 3.02 -4.38 -5.93
N VAL A 48 2.36 -4.64 -7.04
CA VAL A 48 2.80 -4.25 -8.38
C VAL A 48 1.62 -3.68 -9.17
N LEU A 49 1.87 -2.57 -9.89
CA LEU A 49 0.93 -1.97 -10.82
C LEU A 49 1.61 -1.78 -12.18
N LEU A 50 0.88 -2.06 -13.26
CA LEU A 50 1.27 -1.71 -14.61
C LEU A 50 0.55 -0.43 -15.01
N HIS A 51 1.25 0.45 -15.74
CA HIS A 51 0.64 1.58 -16.42
C HIS A 51 0.87 1.48 -17.92
N SER A 52 -0.22 1.47 -18.69
CA SER A 52 -0.21 1.21 -20.14
C SER A 52 -0.14 2.45 -21.05
N GLY A 53 0.17 3.64 -20.51
CA GLY A 53 0.22 4.90 -21.27
C GLY A 53 1.38 5.02 -22.30
N PRO A 54 1.52 6.20 -22.97
CA PRO A 54 2.52 6.43 -24.02
C PRO A 54 3.98 6.14 -23.60
N LYS A 55 4.25 6.27 -22.31
CA LYS A 55 5.47 5.81 -21.66
C LYS A 55 5.07 4.78 -20.61
N PRO A 56 5.09 3.47 -20.93
CA PRO A 56 4.68 2.45 -19.98
C PRO A 56 5.72 2.32 -18.87
N TRP A 57 5.25 1.93 -17.70
CA TRP A 57 6.11 1.68 -16.54
C TRP A 57 5.41 0.74 -15.57
N ILE A 58 6.20 0.18 -14.67
CA ILE A 58 5.75 -0.66 -13.57
C ILE A 58 6.02 0.09 -12.27
N GLN A 59 5.06 0.06 -11.37
CA GLN A 59 5.23 0.60 -10.03
C GLN A 59 5.26 -0.53 -9.02
N ILE A 60 6.29 -0.50 -8.18
CA ILE A 60 6.65 -1.62 -7.33
C ILE A 60 6.73 -1.13 -5.88
N GLY A 61 5.91 -1.72 -5.03
CA GLY A 61 5.91 -1.48 -3.59
C GLY A 61 6.96 -2.35 -2.88
N ALA A 62 7.69 -1.73 -1.95
CA ALA A 62 8.62 -2.36 -1.03
C ALA A 62 8.26 -1.91 0.39
N PRO A 63 7.25 -2.52 1.06
CA PRO A 63 6.70 -2.03 2.32
C PRO A 63 7.68 -2.04 3.50
N ARG A 64 8.81 -2.74 3.40
CA ARG A 64 9.90 -2.70 4.38
C ARG A 64 11.13 -1.95 3.88
N GLY A 65 11.02 -1.30 2.72
CA GLY A 65 12.05 -0.45 2.17
C GLY A 65 12.45 0.66 3.14
N ASN A 66 13.75 0.91 3.20
CA ASN A 66 14.32 1.95 4.05
C ASN A 66 15.26 2.83 3.22
N ASP A 67 14.77 4.02 2.85
CA ASP A 67 15.54 5.04 2.14
C ASP A 67 15.67 6.28 3.05
N THR A 68 16.85 6.47 3.64
CA THR A 68 17.13 7.56 4.57
C THR A 68 17.19 8.93 3.90
N LYS A 69 17.39 9.00 2.58
CA LYS A 69 17.34 10.26 1.82
C LYS A 69 15.88 10.68 1.62
N LEU A 70 15.01 9.71 1.31
CA LEU A 70 13.59 9.94 1.11
C LEU A 70 12.85 10.26 2.42
N TYR A 71 13.17 9.49 3.47
CA TYR A 71 12.56 9.56 4.79
C TYR A 71 13.62 9.66 5.91
N PRO A 72 14.21 10.85 6.14
CA PRO A 72 15.20 11.04 7.19
C PRO A 72 14.65 10.68 8.57
N GLY A 73 15.38 9.83 9.32
CA GLY A 73 15.01 9.46 10.70
C GLY A 73 13.79 8.55 10.85
N VAL A 74 13.28 7.96 9.76
CA VAL A 74 12.15 7.01 9.78
C VAL A 74 12.66 5.61 9.46
N ILE A 75 12.25 4.62 10.24
CA ILE A 75 12.76 3.24 10.13
C ILE A 75 11.77 2.40 9.33
N GLU A 76 12.24 1.83 8.21
CA GLU A 76 11.46 0.95 7.32
C GLU A 76 10.04 1.51 7.04
N PRO A 77 9.88 2.78 6.61
CA PRO A 77 8.55 3.32 6.32
C PRO A 77 7.83 2.57 5.19
N GLY A 78 8.61 1.97 4.29
CA GLY A 78 8.17 1.50 2.99
C GLY A 78 8.60 2.47 1.89
N VAL A 79 8.98 1.94 0.74
CA VAL A 79 9.41 2.70 -0.43
C VAL A 79 8.64 2.20 -1.64
N VAL A 80 8.23 3.11 -2.51
CA VAL A 80 7.55 2.78 -3.76
C VAL A 80 8.44 3.22 -4.91
N PHE A 81 8.65 2.31 -5.85
CA PHE A 81 9.50 2.52 -7.02
C PHE A 81 8.67 2.70 -8.26
N ARG A 82 9.18 3.51 -9.19
CA ARG A 82 8.72 3.55 -10.57
C ARG A 82 9.83 3.03 -11.47
N CYS A 83 9.47 2.12 -12.36
CA CYS A 83 10.39 1.42 -13.23
C CYS A 83 9.88 1.52 -14.67
N PRO A 84 10.44 2.42 -15.51
CA PRO A 84 10.14 2.39 -16.94
C PRO A 84 10.48 1.01 -17.53
N ILE A 85 9.76 0.60 -18.56
CA ILE A 85 9.94 -0.73 -19.16
C ILE A 85 11.39 -0.88 -19.66
N ALA A 86 12.07 -1.93 -19.19
CA ALA A 86 13.47 -2.23 -19.47
C ALA A 86 14.50 -1.17 -19.01
N GLU A 87 14.13 -0.27 -18.09
CA GLU A 87 15.03 0.74 -17.52
C GLU A 87 15.19 0.61 -16.00
N SER A 88 16.09 1.40 -15.40
CA SER A 88 16.31 1.39 -13.95
C SER A 88 15.14 1.99 -13.16
N CYS A 89 14.83 1.38 -12.02
CA CYS A 89 13.83 1.88 -11.08
C CYS A 89 14.34 3.11 -10.29
N TYR A 90 13.43 4.02 -9.96
CA TYR A 90 13.69 5.13 -9.02
C TYR A 90 12.60 5.24 -7.97
N ALA A 91 12.98 5.65 -6.76
CA ALA A 91 12.05 5.81 -5.64
C ALA A 91 11.17 7.06 -5.80
N LEU A 92 9.89 6.95 -5.42
CA LEU A 92 8.93 8.03 -5.44
C LEU A 92 8.64 8.55 -4.03
N LYS A 93 8.61 9.88 -3.88
CA LYS A 93 8.18 10.54 -2.65
C LYS A 93 6.69 10.88 -2.69
N PHE A 94 5.90 10.27 -1.82
CA PHE A 94 4.48 10.60 -1.65
C PHE A 94 4.23 11.59 -0.50
N ASP A 95 5.07 11.58 0.53
CA ASP A 95 4.82 12.32 1.77
C ASP A 95 6.08 13.06 2.24
N THR A 96 5.93 14.35 2.52
CA THR A 96 6.99 15.23 3.02
C THR A 96 6.86 15.52 4.52
N SER A 97 5.80 15.03 5.17
CA SER A 97 5.59 15.23 6.61
C SER A 97 6.72 14.62 7.45
N GLU A 98 6.99 15.25 8.58
CA GLU A 98 7.99 14.80 9.55
C GLU A 98 7.36 13.80 10.54
N ASN A 99 8.11 12.77 10.88
CA ASN A 99 7.68 11.80 11.87
C ASN A 99 7.59 12.44 13.27
N LYS A 100 6.64 12.00 14.10
CA LYS A 100 6.41 12.48 15.49
C LYS A 100 5.97 13.94 15.63
N LYS A 101 5.77 14.66 14.53
CA LYS A 101 5.17 16.00 14.55
C LYS A 101 3.65 15.90 14.69
N GLU A 102 3.08 16.90 15.36
CA GLU A 102 1.66 17.00 15.61
C GLU A 102 0.97 17.74 14.46
N TYR A 103 -0.14 17.21 13.99
CA TYR A 103 -0.89 17.70 12.84
C TYR A 103 -2.39 17.73 13.13
N GLY A 104 -3.13 18.50 12.34
CA GLY A 104 -4.59 18.60 12.43
C GLY A 104 -5.07 19.44 13.62
N LYS A 105 -6.40 19.44 13.81
CA LYS A 105 -7.10 20.20 14.88
C LYS A 105 -8.31 19.42 15.36
N GLY A 106 -8.70 19.65 16.62
CA GLY A 106 -9.89 19.01 17.23
C GLY A 106 -9.84 17.49 17.15
N LYS A 107 -10.93 16.86 16.69
CA LYS A 107 -11.05 15.39 16.55
C LYS A 107 -10.17 14.78 15.46
N LEU A 108 -9.55 15.61 14.61
CA LEU A 108 -8.64 15.19 13.54
C LEU A 108 -7.17 15.42 13.90
N LYS A 109 -6.87 15.55 15.19
CA LYS A 109 -5.52 15.78 15.67
C LYS A 109 -4.75 14.47 15.76
N TYR A 110 -3.54 14.43 15.21
CA TYR A 110 -2.69 13.24 15.24
C TYR A 110 -1.22 13.56 15.41
N ARG A 111 -0.47 12.54 15.83
CA ARG A 111 0.98 12.52 15.83
C ARG A 111 1.42 11.34 15.00
N GLU A 112 2.02 11.66 13.87
CA GLU A 112 2.40 10.68 12.87
C GLU A 112 3.50 9.76 13.36
N GLN A 113 3.33 8.45 13.15
CA GLN A 113 4.37 7.45 13.31
C GLN A 113 4.47 6.58 12.06
N LYS A 114 5.49 6.85 11.25
CA LYS A 114 5.78 6.15 9.99
C LYS A 114 6.72 4.95 10.13
N ASN A 115 7.29 4.70 11.31
CA ASN A 115 8.16 3.54 11.49
C ASN A 115 7.40 2.23 11.25
N ALA A 116 7.91 1.40 10.34
CA ALA A 116 7.29 0.15 9.91
C ALA A 116 5.84 0.33 9.43
N ALA A 117 5.50 1.46 8.79
CA ALA A 117 4.15 1.77 8.34
C ALA A 117 3.66 0.93 7.15
N TRP A 118 4.58 0.23 6.47
CA TRP A 118 4.27 -0.62 5.31
C TRP A 118 3.70 0.18 4.12
N ILE A 119 4.23 1.39 3.88
CA ILE A 119 3.85 2.21 2.72
C ILE A 119 4.24 1.47 1.44
N GLY A 120 3.30 1.36 0.50
CA GLY A 120 3.46 0.50 -0.68
C GLY A 120 3.16 -0.96 -0.38
N GLY A 121 2.38 -1.24 0.66
CA GLY A 121 1.81 -2.57 0.91
C GLY A 121 0.54 -2.82 0.09
N ALA A 122 -0.19 -1.76 -0.26
CA ALA A 122 -1.31 -1.80 -1.19
C ALA A 122 -1.28 -0.54 -2.06
N MET A 123 -1.56 -0.70 -3.35
CA MET A 123 -1.57 0.39 -4.31
C MET A 123 -2.63 0.11 -5.38
N ASP A 124 -3.18 1.16 -5.97
CA ASP A 124 -4.00 1.04 -7.19
C ASP A 124 -3.85 2.29 -8.08
N ILE A 125 -4.12 2.14 -9.37
CA ILE A 125 -4.02 3.20 -10.38
C ILE A 125 -5.26 3.26 -11.25
N GLN A 126 -5.78 4.47 -11.44
CA GLN A 126 -6.77 4.78 -12.45
C GLN A 126 -6.07 5.34 -13.68
N GLU A 127 -5.83 4.47 -14.67
CA GLU A 127 -4.96 4.77 -15.82
C GLU A 127 -5.42 6.01 -16.61
N GLU A 128 -6.71 6.15 -16.89
CA GLU A 128 -7.26 7.23 -17.71
C GLU A 128 -6.99 8.63 -17.14
N GLN A 129 -7.01 8.78 -15.82
CA GLN A 129 -6.79 10.06 -15.15
C GLN A 129 -5.37 10.20 -14.58
N GLY A 130 -4.58 9.12 -14.61
CA GLY A 130 -3.26 9.05 -13.99
C GLY A 130 -3.31 9.23 -12.46
N ASN A 131 -4.44 8.93 -11.82
CA ASN A 131 -4.55 8.97 -10.36
C ASN A 131 -3.98 7.67 -9.79
N ILE A 132 -3.16 7.79 -8.76
CA ILE A 132 -2.62 6.65 -8.02
C ILE A 132 -2.92 6.81 -6.55
N VAL A 133 -3.16 5.69 -5.88
CA VAL A 133 -3.24 5.58 -4.43
C VAL A 133 -2.19 4.61 -3.92
N VAL A 134 -1.49 5.02 -2.87
CA VAL A 134 -0.49 4.19 -2.17
C VAL A 134 -0.82 4.19 -0.69
N CYS A 135 -0.94 3.00 -0.10
CA CYS A 135 -1.32 2.85 1.30
C CYS A 135 -0.23 2.24 2.17
N GLY A 136 -0.30 2.56 3.46
CA GLY A 136 0.51 2.03 4.55
C GLY A 136 -0.37 1.65 5.73
N HIS A 137 -0.88 0.43 5.72
CA HIS A 137 -1.87 -0.05 6.69
C HIS A 137 -1.34 -0.17 8.13
N ARG A 138 -0.02 -0.14 8.34
CA ARG A 138 0.62 -0.17 9.67
C ARG A 138 1.01 1.20 10.20
N TRP A 139 0.62 2.27 9.50
CA TRP A 139 0.79 3.64 9.97
C TRP A 139 0.07 3.84 11.31
N ARG A 140 0.72 4.56 12.24
CA ARG A 140 0.19 4.75 13.59
C ARG A 140 -0.03 6.21 13.94
N ASN A 141 -1.10 6.46 14.69
CA ASN A 141 -1.34 7.71 15.40
C ASN A 141 -0.89 7.55 16.86
N THR A 142 0.04 8.40 17.28
CA THR A 142 0.67 8.39 18.61
C THR A 142 0.32 9.63 19.42
N TYR A 143 -0.76 10.31 19.06
CA TYR A 143 -1.16 11.59 19.67
C TYR A 143 -1.59 11.43 21.13
N GLU A 144 -2.38 10.39 21.43
CA GLU A 144 -2.80 10.07 22.78
C GLU A 144 -1.59 9.58 23.60
N ARG A 145 -1.16 10.43 24.53
CA ARG A 145 0.20 10.35 25.09
C ARG A 145 0.46 9.15 26.01
N ASN A 146 -0.55 8.37 26.41
CA ASN A 146 -0.43 7.52 27.61
C ASN A 146 -1.00 6.09 27.54
N THR A 147 -1.56 5.58 26.44
CA THR A 147 -2.21 4.25 26.50
C THR A 147 -1.93 3.28 25.36
N VAL A 148 -2.05 3.60 24.07
CA VAL A 148 -1.77 2.65 22.97
C VAL A 148 -1.48 3.41 21.66
N ASP A 149 -0.53 2.97 20.84
CA ASP A 149 -0.40 3.45 19.45
C ASP A 149 -1.57 2.93 18.61
N PHE A 150 -2.38 3.81 18.02
CA PHE A 150 -3.48 3.38 17.16
C PHE A 150 -3.01 3.11 15.74
N MET A 151 -3.14 1.86 15.30
CA MET A 151 -2.78 1.43 13.95
C MET A 151 -3.93 1.67 12.98
N LEU A 152 -4.14 2.95 12.68
CA LEU A 152 -5.25 3.41 11.85
C LEU A 152 -5.04 3.16 10.36
N GLY A 153 -3.78 3.14 9.91
CA GLY A 153 -3.44 3.12 8.49
C GLY A 153 -3.50 4.51 7.84
N VAL A 154 -2.90 4.61 6.66
CA VAL A 154 -2.82 5.84 5.84
C VAL A 154 -2.84 5.48 4.36
N CYS A 155 -3.40 6.35 3.53
CA CYS A 155 -3.22 6.31 2.08
C CYS A 155 -2.80 7.68 1.54
N TYR A 156 -2.14 7.67 0.38
CA TYR A 156 -1.70 8.86 -0.32
C TYR A 156 -2.23 8.78 -1.75
N CYS A 157 -3.14 9.68 -2.11
CA CYS A 157 -3.60 9.83 -3.48
C CYS A 157 -2.76 10.88 -4.19
N SER A 158 -2.38 10.65 -5.43
CA SER A 158 -1.58 11.61 -6.21
C SER A 158 -1.91 11.52 -7.68
N LYS A 159 -1.59 12.58 -8.42
CA LYS A 159 -1.53 12.50 -9.87
C LYS A 159 -0.12 12.19 -10.32
N ILE A 160 -0.03 11.24 -11.24
CA ILE A 160 1.23 10.86 -11.85
C ILE A 160 1.53 11.83 -13.00
N GLU A 161 2.58 12.63 -12.86
CA GLU A 161 3.13 13.37 -13.99
C GLU A 161 4.04 12.46 -14.84
N GLN A 162 4.05 12.73 -16.15
CA GLN A 162 4.74 11.91 -17.17
C GLN A 162 6.28 11.90 -17.01
N ASN A 163 6.88 12.87 -16.29
CA ASN A 163 8.35 13.02 -16.17
C ASN A 163 8.83 13.40 -14.73
N GLY A 164 8.08 13.05 -13.68
CA GLY A 164 8.42 13.46 -12.29
C GLY A 164 8.93 12.33 -11.39
N THR A 165 9.96 12.60 -10.60
CA THR A 165 10.41 11.76 -9.46
C THR A 165 9.59 12.01 -8.18
N THR A 166 8.73 13.03 -8.19
CA THR A 166 7.86 13.42 -7.07
C THR A 166 6.41 13.35 -7.50
N ALA A 167 5.59 12.69 -6.69
CA ALA A 167 4.14 12.71 -6.89
C ALA A 167 3.62 14.13 -6.58
N LYS A 168 2.90 14.74 -7.52
CA LYS A 168 2.42 16.13 -7.36
C LYS A 168 0.95 16.14 -6.96
N GLY A 169 0.58 17.11 -6.13
CA GLY A 169 -0.78 17.23 -5.62
C GLY A 169 -1.16 16.10 -4.68
N THR A 170 -0.19 15.53 -3.95
CA THR A 170 -0.45 14.43 -3.03
C THR A 170 -1.42 14.84 -1.94
N TYR A 171 -2.52 14.09 -1.84
CA TYR A 171 -3.52 14.20 -0.79
C TYR A 171 -3.40 13.01 0.15
N LYS A 172 -3.34 13.30 1.46
CA LYS A 172 -3.25 12.29 2.51
C LYS A 172 -4.65 11.90 2.99
N LEU A 173 -4.95 10.61 2.88
CA LEU A 173 -6.17 9.97 3.35
C LEU A 173 -5.92 9.29 4.70
N LEU A 174 -6.72 9.68 5.69
CA LEU A 174 -6.74 9.07 7.01
C LEU A 174 -8.20 8.73 7.39
N PRO A 175 -8.80 7.69 6.81
CA PRO A 175 -10.24 7.41 6.93
C PRO A 175 -10.73 7.21 8.37
N LEU A 176 -9.84 6.73 9.24
CA LEU A 176 -10.13 6.40 10.63
C LEU A 176 -9.62 7.46 11.62
N LEU A 177 -9.11 8.60 11.16
CA LEU A 177 -8.49 9.60 12.06
C LEU A 177 -9.48 10.30 12.99
N ASN A 178 -10.77 10.34 12.66
CA ASN A 178 -11.75 10.92 13.57
C ASN A 178 -11.80 10.09 14.86
N SER A 179 -11.62 10.73 16.01
CA SER A 179 -11.69 10.09 17.35
C SER A 179 -12.94 9.26 17.58
N ASP A 180 -14.06 9.69 17.00
CA ASP A 180 -15.34 8.97 17.08
C ASP A 180 -15.33 7.62 16.33
N LYS A 181 -14.39 7.43 15.40
CA LYS A 181 -14.24 6.17 14.64
C LYS A 181 -13.37 5.16 15.39
N TYR A 182 -12.27 5.59 16.00
CA TYR A 182 -11.34 4.65 16.63
C TYR A 182 -11.60 4.38 18.13
N THR A 183 -12.37 5.22 18.81
CA THR A 183 -12.86 4.96 20.18
C THR A 183 -14.37 5.14 20.26
N THR A 184 -15.04 4.28 21.03
CA THR A 184 -16.45 4.45 21.42
C THR A 184 -16.56 4.52 22.95
N SER A 185 -17.57 5.21 23.47
CA SER A 185 -17.80 5.33 24.92
C SER A 185 -19.00 4.49 25.33
N VAL A 186 -18.76 3.45 26.12
CA VAL A 186 -19.81 2.62 26.73
C VAL A 186 -19.68 2.73 28.24
N ASN A 187 -20.74 3.11 28.95
CA ASN A 187 -20.72 3.27 30.41
C ASN A 187 -19.57 4.14 30.95
N ARG A 188 -19.25 5.25 30.28
CA ARG A 188 -18.11 6.15 30.59
C ARG A 188 -16.72 5.51 30.45
N GLN A 189 -16.63 4.32 29.85
CA GLN A 189 -15.37 3.66 29.50
C GLN A 189 -15.12 3.82 28.00
N HIS A 190 -13.91 4.25 27.65
CA HIS A 190 -13.46 4.30 26.26
C HIS A 190 -13.05 2.90 25.80
N ILE A 191 -13.79 2.36 24.84
CA ILE A 191 -13.52 1.06 24.23
C ILE A 191 -12.93 1.32 22.83
N PRO A 192 -11.82 0.66 22.47
CA PRO A 192 -11.30 0.72 21.11
C PRO A 192 -12.34 0.15 20.13
N ASN A 193 -12.68 0.93 19.10
CA ASN A 193 -13.51 0.48 17.99
C ASN A 193 -12.59 0.17 16.79
N TYR A 194 -12.33 1.15 15.92
CA TYR A 194 -11.39 1.01 14.80
C TYR A 194 -9.95 1.44 15.11
N ALA A 195 -9.56 1.40 16.39
CA ALA A 195 -8.22 1.72 16.90
C ALA A 195 -7.07 0.97 16.23
N VAL A 196 -7.34 -0.23 15.71
CA VAL A 196 -6.39 -1.08 14.99
C VAL A 196 -6.97 -1.55 13.67
N GLY A 197 -7.73 -0.67 13.01
CA GLY A 197 -8.40 -0.99 11.76
C GLY A 197 -7.45 -1.30 10.60
N GLN A 198 -6.27 -0.66 10.56
CA GLN A 198 -5.30 -0.85 9.47
C GLN A 198 -5.90 -0.53 8.09
N ALA A 199 -6.60 0.60 7.96
CA ALA A 199 -7.18 1.02 6.68
C ALA A 199 -6.09 1.14 5.61
N GLY A 200 -6.38 0.66 4.39
CA GLY A 200 -5.42 0.64 3.29
C GLY A 200 -4.56 -0.63 3.25
N ILE A 201 -4.97 -1.70 3.92
CA ILE A 201 -4.41 -3.05 3.69
C ILE A 201 -4.77 -3.56 2.28
N SER A 202 -5.89 -3.06 1.73
CA SER A 202 -6.33 -3.19 0.35
C SER A 202 -6.94 -1.86 -0.09
N VAL A 203 -6.82 -1.54 -1.36
CA VAL A 203 -7.34 -0.29 -1.94
C VAL A 203 -7.71 -0.51 -3.40
N HIS A 204 -8.77 0.17 -3.85
CA HIS A 204 -9.19 0.19 -5.24
C HIS A 204 -9.63 1.60 -5.65
N ILE A 205 -9.24 2.04 -6.84
CA ILE A 205 -9.75 3.26 -7.47
C ILE A 205 -10.73 2.85 -8.59
N PRO A 206 -12.04 3.09 -8.41
CA PRO A 206 -13.02 2.82 -9.44
C PRO A 206 -12.82 3.72 -10.67
N PRO A 207 -13.46 3.40 -11.81
CA PRO A 207 -13.38 4.20 -13.03
C PRO A 207 -13.85 5.66 -12.85
N PRO A 208 -13.46 6.57 -13.77
CA PRO A 208 -13.71 8.02 -13.73
C PRO A 208 -15.14 8.48 -13.44
N GLU A 209 -16.11 7.64 -13.77
CA GLU A 209 -17.54 7.86 -13.54
C GLU A 209 -17.89 7.90 -12.04
N VAL A 210 -16.96 7.42 -11.19
CA VAL A 210 -17.07 7.41 -9.73
C VAL A 210 -15.92 8.23 -9.13
N CYS A 211 -16.21 9.45 -8.65
CA CYS A 211 -15.23 10.35 -8.01
C CYS A 211 -14.82 9.94 -6.58
N LYS A 212 -14.59 8.65 -6.29
CA LYS A 212 -14.24 8.16 -4.94
C LYS A 212 -13.10 7.15 -5.00
N CYS A 213 -12.13 7.24 -4.10
CA CYS A 213 -11.20 6.13 -3.84
C CYS A 213 -11.85 5.18 -2.84
N GLU A 214 -11.88 3.89 -3.12
CA GLU A 214 -12.44 2.89 -2.20
C GLU A 214 -11.32 2.30 -1.35
N ILE A 215 -11.31 2.64 -0.06
CA ILE A 215 -10.32 2.13 0.88
C ILE A 215 -10.97 1.03 1.72
N HIS A 216 -10.31 -0.12 1.76
CA HIS A 216 -10.82 -1.27 2.50
C HIS A 216 -9.99 -1.48 3.76
N MET A 217 -10.64 -2.04 4.77
CA MET A 217 -10.09 -2.28 6.09
C MET A 217 -10.39 -3.71 6.54
N PHE A 218 -9.47 -4.32 7.29
CA PHE A 218 -9.65 -5.65 7.85
C PHE A 218 -10.03 -5.55 9.34
N LEU A 219 -11.20 -6.05 9.71
CA LEU A 219 -11.64 -6.10 11.10
C LEU A 219 -11.43 -7.50 11.67
N ILE A 220 -10.46 -7.63 12.58
CA ILE A 220 -10.13 -8.88 13.27
C ILE A 220 -11.31 -9.38 14.13
N MET A 221 -12.23 -8.50 14.53
CA MET A 221 -13.37 -8.90 15.37
C MET A 221 -14.46 -9.69 14.62
N ASP A 222 -14.60 -9.51 13.30
CA ASP A 222 -15.73 -10.09 12.54
C ASP A 222 -15.32 -10.95 11.34
N ASN A 223 -14.02 -11.12 11.04
CA ASN A 223 -13.54 -11.77 9.80
C ASN A 223 -14.14 -11.16 8.50
N MET A 224 -14.62 -9.91 8.55
CA MET A 224 -15.28 -9.23 7.44
C MET A 224 -14.45 -8.05 6.93
N TRP A 225 -14.44 -7.90 5.61
CA TRP A 225 -13.93 -6.71 4.92
C TRP A 225 -14.97 -5.60 4.98
N GLN A 226 -14.59 -4.41 5.48
CA GLN A 226 -15.45 -3.23 5.44
C GLN A 226 -14.90 -2.18 4.47
N LYS A 227 -15.79 -1.67 3.62
CA LYS A 227 -15.53 -0.53 2.73
C LYS A 227 -15.65 0.77 3.52
N LEU A 228 -14.66 1.64 3.36
CA LEU A 228 -14.67 3.00 3.91
C LEU A 228 -14.95 3.97 2.76
N GLU A 229 -16.02 4.77 2.90
CA GLU A 229 -16.33 5.91 2.04
C GLU A 229 -15.70 7.21 2.55
#